data_AF-A0A379QL86-F1
#
_entry.id   AF-A0A379QL86-F1
#
_cell.length_a   1.000
_cell.length_b   1.000
_cell.length_c   1.000
_cell.angle_alpha   90.00
_cell.angle_beta   90.00
_cell.angle_gamma   90.00
#
_symmetry.space_group_name_H-M   'P 1'
#
loop_
_entity.id
_entity.type
_entity.pdbx_description
1 polymer ?
#
loop_
_entity_poly.entity_id
_entity_poly.type
_entity_poly.pdbx_seq_one_letter_code
_entity_poly.pdbx_strand_id
1 'polypeptide(L)'
;MSEAQTKAPLDSPAFTGTPTTPTPSDDAKGLQTANAEFVRKLIDALGNDPNFATTIVNKLAGKQPLDDTLTALSGKSVDGLIEYVHF
;
A
#
# COMPACT_ATOMS: atom_id res chain seq x y z
N MET A 1 -27.80 42.67 -1.62
CA MET A 1 -28.05 41.48 -0.77
C MET A 1 -28.50 40.32 -1.66
N SER A 2 -27.58 39.60 -2.32
CA SER A 2 -27.88 38.27 -2.91
C SER A 2 -26.60 37.48 -3.21
N GLU A 3 -25.74 37.32 -2.22
CA GLU A 3 -24.60 36.37 -2.31
C GLU A 3 -24.98 34.99 -1.76
N ALA A 4 -26.16 34.87 -1.12
CA ALA A 4 -26.66 33.61 -0.59
C ALA A 4 -27.41 32.76 -1.63
N GLN A 5 -27.88 33.35 -2.73
CA GLN A 5 -28.59 32.62 -3.81
C GLN A 5 -27.65 31.90 -4.79
N THR A 6 -26.34 32.13 -4.72
CA THR A 6 -25.32 31.40 -5.49
C THR A 6 -24.50 30.43 -4.65
N LYS A 7 -24.69 30.41 -3.33
CA LYS A 7 -24.05 29.45 -2.43
C LYS A 7 -24.94 28.22 -2.33
N ALA A 8 -24.32 27.04 -2.38
CA ALA A 8 -25.07 25.80 -2.21
C ALA A 8 -25.67 25.72 -0.78
N PRO A 9 -26.81 25.02 -0.59
CA PRO A 9 -27.40 24.81 0.73
C PRO A 9 -26.34 24.32 1.72
N LEU A 10 -26.31 24.88 2.94
CA LEU A 10 -25.28 24.54 3.93
C LEU A 10 -25.34 23.06 4.32
N ASP A 11 -26.56 22.51 4.37
CA ASP A 11 -26.81 21.07 4.52
C ASP A 11 -26.89 20.40 3.15
N SER A 12 -25.98 19.45 2.91
CA SER A 12 -25.94 18.64 1.68
C SER A 12 -25.92 19.46 0.37
N PRO A 13 -24.92 20.33 0.17
CA PRO A 13 -24.77 21.05 -1.08
C PRO A 13 -24.58 20.09 -2.27
N ALA A 14 -25.29 20.32 -3.37
CA ALA A 14 -25.01 19.67 -4.64
C ALA A 14 -23.79 20.34 -5.30
N PHE A 15 -22.65 19.65 -5.35
CA PHE A 15 -21.47 20.14 -6.05
C PHE A 15 -21.69 20.02 -7.57
N THR A 16 -21.41 21.08 -8.32
CA THR A 16 -21.45 21.09 -9.78
C THR A 16 -20.04 21.27 -10.34
N GLY A 17 -19.80 20.81 -11.58
CA GLY A 17 -18.48 20.86 -12.21
C GLY A 17 -17.45 19.92 -11.56
N THR A 18 -16.18 20.33 -11.56
CA THR A 18 -15.05 19.59 -10.96
C THR A 18 -14.57 20.32 -9.71
N PRO A 19 -15.18 20.10 -8.53
CA PRO A 19 -14.77 20.78 -7.31
C PRO A 19 -13.31 20.47 -6.98
N THR A 20 -12.56 21.51 -6.61
CA THR A 20 -11.15 21.40 -6.20
C THR A 20 -11.00 21.81 -4.74
N THR A 21 -10.04 21.18 -4.06
CA THR A 21 -9.63 21.54 -2.70
C THR A 21 -8.11 21.60 -2.66
N PRO A 22 -7.50 22.38 -1.74
CA PRO A 22 -6.06 22.34 -1.53
C PRO A 22 -5.59 20.91 -1.25
N THR A 23 -4.50 20.50 -1.88
CA THR A 23 -3.90 19.17 -1.68
C THR A 23 -3.33 19.08 -0.27
N PRO A 24 -3.79 18.12 0.57
CA PRO A 24 -3.19 17.89 1.88
C PRO A 24 -1.69 17.55 1.79
N SER A 25 -0.95 17.82 2.86
CA SER A 25 0.44 17.35 3.02
C SER A 25 0.49 15.83 3.10
N ASP A 26 1.63 15.23 2.73
CA ASP A 26 1.80 13.76 2.67
C ASP A 26 1.67 13.09 4.06
N ASP A 27 1.93 13.83 5.13
CA ASP A 27 1.81 13.40 6.52
C ASP A 27 0.43 13.67 7.14
N ALA A 28 -0.55 14.17 6.37
CA ALA A 28 -1.87 14.51 6.89
C ALA A 28 -2.58 13.29 7.55
N LYS A 29 -3.07 13.49 8.78
CA LYS A 29 -3.87 12.53 9.58
C LYS A 29 -5.18 13.12 10.13
N GLY A 30 -5.50 14.36 9.76
CA GLY A 30 -6.64 15.08 10.28
C GLY A 30 -7.92 14.87 9.46
N LEU A 31 -8.89 15.75 9.68
CA LEU A 31 -10.19 15.75 8.99
C LEU A 31 -10.19 16.54 7.67
N GLN A 32 -9.03 16.69 7.02
CA GLN A 32 -8.94 17.36 5.72
C GLN A 32 -9.65 16.55 4.63
N THR A 33 -10.28 17.24 3.67
CA THR A 33 -10.83 16.60 2.47
C THR A 33 -9.70 16.07 1.58
N ALA A 34 -9.71 14.77 1.30
CA ALA A 34 -8.80 14.16 0.32
C ALA A 34 -9.23 14.54 -1.11
N ASN A 35 -8.29 15.03 -1.91
CA ASN A 35 -8.50 15.29 -3.34
C ASN A 35 -7.84 14.20 -4.21
N ALA A 36 -8.17 14.20 -5.50
CA ALA A 36 -7.68 13.19 -6.44
C ALA A 36 -6.14 13.17 -6.55
N GLU A 37 -5.48 14.31 -6.43
CA GLU A 37 -4.01 14.40 -6.46
C GLU A 37 -3.38 13.70 -5.26
N PHE A 38 -3.90 13.94 -4.05
CA PHE A 38 -3.45 13.29 -2.83
C PHE A 38 -3.63 11.76 -2.90
N VAL A 39 -4.80 11.29 -3.34
CA VAL A 39 -5.07 9.85 -3.48
C VAL A 39 -4.15 9.21 -4.52
N ARG A 40 -3.92 9.87 -5.66
CA ARG A 40 -3.01 9.36 -6.70
C ARG A 40 -1.59 9.21 -6.17
N LYS A 41 -1.06 10.21 -5.46
CA LYS A 41 0.27 10.15 -4.83
C LYS A 41 0.41 8.94 -3.89
N LEU A 42 -0.59 8.67 -3.06
CA LEU A 42 -0.58 7.54 -2.14
C LEU A 42 -0.62 6.18 -2.88
N ILE A 43 -1.42 6.08 -3.95
CA ILE A 43 -1.48 4.86 -4.78
C ILE A 43 -0.12 4.60 -5.45
N ASP A 44 0.51 5.65 -5.98
CA ASP A 44 1.81 5.55 -6.64
C ASP A 44 2.90 5.17 -5.62
N ALA A 45 2.86 5.72 -4.40
CA ALA A 45 3.77 5.35 -3.32
C ALA A 45 3.63 3.88 -2.89
N LEU A 46 2.43 3.30 -3.03
CA LEU A 46 2.16 1.86 -2.80
C LEU A 46 2.52 0.98 -4.00
N GLY A 47 3.01 1.56 -5.10
CA GLY A 47 3.46 0.84 -6.29
C GLY A 47 2.34 0.44 -7.25
N ASN A 48 1.12 0.96 -7.07
CA ASN A 48 -0.04 0.69 -7.94
C ASN A 48 -0.24 -0.82 -8.22
N ASP A 49 0.00 -1.67 -7.22
CA ASP A 49 -0.06 -3.12 -7.37
C ASP A 49 -1.41 -3.67 -6.85
N PRO A 50 -2.34 -4.07 -7.73
CA PRO A 50 -3.62 -4.66 -7.32
C PRO A 50 -3.45 -6.00 -6.59
N ASN A 51 -2.29 -6.66 -6.73
CA ASN A 51 -1.96 -7.93 -6.11
C ASN A 51 -0.81 -7.77 -5.10
N PHE A 52 -0.67 -6.60 -4.47
CA PHE A 52 0.43 -6.27 -3.55
C PHE A 52 0.77 -7.41 -2.58
N ALA A 53 -0.26 -8.00 -1.93
CA ALA A 53 -0.07 -9.12 -1.01
C ALA A 53 0.60 -10.33 -1.69
N THR A 54 0.12 -10.74 -2.86
CA THR A 54 0.71 -11.84 -3.65
C THR A 54 2.13 -11.52 -4.08
N THR A 55 2.40 -10.29 -4.53
CA THR A 55 3.75 -9.85 -4.93
C THR A 55 4.73 -9.93 -3.77
N ILE A 56 4.35 -9.48 -2.57
CA ILE A 56 5.20 -9.55 -1.38
C ILE A 56 5.43 -11.01 -0.97
N VAL A 57 4.40 -11.86 -0.99
CA VAL A 57 4.52 -13.30 -0.71
C VAL A 57 5.50 -13.97 -1.68
N ASN A 58 5.38 -13.72 -2.98
CA ASN A 58 6.30 -14.28 -3.98
C ASN A 58 7.75 -13.78 -3.80
N LYS A 59 7.92 -12.48 -3.51
CA LYS A 59 9.24 -11.91 -3.22
C LYS A 59 9.88 -12.54 -1.99
N LEU A 60 9.09 -12.79 -0.94
CA LEU A 60 9.55 -13.42 0.30
C LEU A 60 9.88 -14.90 0.09
N ALA A 61 9.06 -15.62 -0.69
CA ALA A 61 9.29 -17.03 -1.02
C ALA A 61 10.65 -17.25 -1.71
N GLY A 62 11.10 -16.30 -2.54
CA GLY A 62 12.43 -16.34 -3.17
C GLY A 62 13.60 -15.85 -2.30
N LYS A 63 13.37 -15.41 -1.05
CA LYS A 63 14.47 -14.99 -0.14
C LYS A 63 15.16 -16.15 0.56
N GLN A 64 14.53 -17.32 0.65
CA GLN A 64 15.26 -18.56 0.84
C GLN A 64 15.78 -18.95 -0.54
N PRO A 65 17.09 -19.16 -0.74
CA PRO A 65 17.60 -19.60 -2.02
C PRO A 65 16.86 -20.86 -2.45
N LEU A 66 16.39 -20.87 -3.70
CA LEU A 66 15.85 -22.07 -4.37
C LEU A 66 17.00 -23.03 -4.70
N ASP A 67 17.88 -23.24 -3.73
CA ASP A 67 18.98 -24.16 -3.76
C ASP A 67 18.58 -25.34 -2.88
N ASP A 68 18.63 -26.53 -3.47
CA ASP A 68 18.18 -27.75 -2.79
C ASP A 68 18.99 -28.01 -1.51
N THR A 69 20.26 -27.60 -1.48
CA THR A 69 21.09 -27.73 -0.29
C THR A 69 20.62 -26.80 0.81
N LEU A 70 20.45 -25.51 0.54
CA LEU A 70 20.00 -24.59 1.58
C LEU A 70 18.56 -24.85 2.01
N THR A 71 17.70 -25.35 1.12
CA THR A 71 16.35 -25.82 1.45
C THR A 71 16.40 -27.03 2.36
N ALA A 72 17.26 -28.01 2.07
CA ALA A 72 17.44 -29.18 2.91
C ALA A 72 18.04 -28.83 4.28
N LEU A 73 18.97 -27.86 4.35
CA LEU A 73 19.61 -27.44 5.60
C LEU A 73 18.72 -26.53 6.45
N SER A 74 17.80 -25.77 5.84
CA SER A 74 16.89 -24.85 6.53
C SER A 74 15.97 -25.61 7.49
N GLY A 75 16.08 -25.33 8.79
CA GLY A 75 15.25 -25.95 9.83
C GLY A 75 15.72 -27.32 10.35
N LYS A 76 16.87 -27.84 9.90
CA LYS A 76 17.47 -29.05 10.48
C LYS A 76 18.15 -28.74 11.82
N SER A 77 18.07 -29.69 12.76
CA SER A 77 18.91 -29.72 13.96
C SER A 77 20.35 -30.05 13.59
N VAL A 78 21.30 -29.82 14.50
CA VAL A 78 22.71 -30.21 14.29
C VAL A 78 22.85 -31.67 13.88
N ASP A 79 22.13 -32.58 14.53
CA ASP A 79 22.12 -34.00 14.18
C ASP A 79 21.59 -34.26 12.77
N GLY A 80 20.51 -33.57 12.36
CA GLY A 80 19.97 -33.66 11.02
C GLY A 80 20.88 -33.06 9.94
N LEU A 81 21.71 -32.08 10.30
CA LEU A 81 22.75 -31.55 9.41
C LEU A 81 23.84 -32.60 9.17
N ILE A 82 24.33 -33.27 10.23
CA ILE A 82 25.34 -34.33 10.13
C ILE A 82 24.86 -35.47 9.22
N GLU A 83 23.60 -35.88 9.35
CA GLU A 83 22.99 -36.89 8.47
C GLU A 83 22.97 -36.45 6.99
N TYR A 84 22.65 -35.19 6.72
CA TYR A 84 22.60 -34.65 5.35
C TYR A 84 23.96 -34.68 4.65
N VAL A 85 25.05 -34.46 5.39
CA VAL A 85 26.41 -34.47 4.85
C VAL A 85 27.04 -35.88 4.80
N HIS A 86 26.28 -36.94 5.11
CA HIS A 86 26.74 -38.34 5.12
C HIS A 86 28.06 -38.56 5.87
N PHE A 87 28.24 -37.87 7.01
CA PHE A 87 29.32 -38.14 7.96
C PHE A 87 28.86 -39.09 9.08
#